data_AF-A0A819E9N3-F1
#
_entry.id   AF-A0A819E9N3-F1
#
_cell.length_a   1.000
_cell.length_b   1.000
_cell.length_c   1.000
_cell.angle_alpha   90.00
_cell.angle_beta   90.00
_cell.angle_gamma   90.00
#
_symmetry.space_group_name_H-M   'P 1'
#
loop_
_entity.id
_entity.type
_entity.pdbx_description
1 polymer ?
#
loop_
_entity_poly.entity_id
_entity_poly.type
_entity_poly.pdbx_seq_one_letter_code
_entity_poly.pdbx_strand_id
1 'polypeptide(L)'
;MLDFRCSYHARSRDKNEDRDESVKFVQKKVTSKTSELWQFYHHIFVNDHQQQFVSCNTCKTLLLVTPTSGTNTLKSHHHSCVQRKDKSIGAHQQTVHDFYSSSKQTTIPKQLKLRVTQACTEFCATDSRAFNLITSDGFQNLANVLFDAGRSMYKSSIQIKDLLPHPTTTSRNVSRLYEEYKLHLVVCHVRRSNQQESLSKKRVSYSETRFNGGLIMMDNFLDLFFELRSALINSSFMKNYDTLKQLINNYSRKRTLSISSTTTASSEESACTLAKQQRFDIEECLNDFDNAEVFFGLVDLLSFSPM
;
A
#
# COMPACT_ATOMS: atom_id res chain seq x y z
N MET A 1 -0.39 -6.53 -35.83
CA MET A 1 0.94 -5.95 -36.10
C MET A 1 0.70 -4.51 -36.58
N LEU A 2 0.65 -3.55 -35.66
CA LEU A 2 0.34 -2.15 -35.95
C LEU A 2 1.46 -1.31 -35.35
N ASP A 3 2.29 -0.74 -36.23
CA ASP A 3 3.43 0.12 -35.91
C ASP A 3 2.94 1.56 -35.70
N PHE A 4 2.97 2.03 -34.46
CA PHE A 4 2.84 3.44 -34.13
C PHE A 4 4.23 4.10 -34.14
N ARG A 5 4.59 4.73 -35.25
CA ARG A 5 5.76 5.63 -35.32
C ARG A 5 5.38 7.00 -34.79
N CYS A 6 5.84 7.32 -33.58
CA CYS A 6 5.80 8.67 -33.03
C CYS A 6 7.07 9.43 -33.47
N SER A 7 6.91 10.35 -34.40
CA SER A 7 7.98 11.23 -34.89
C SER A 7 8.19 12.39 -33.92
N TYR A 8 9.19 12.28 -33.04
CA TYR A 8 9.64 13.40 -32.21
C TYR A 8 10.54 14.32 -33.03
N HIS A 9 10.08 15.54 -33.31
CA HIS A 9 10.91 16.62 -33.83
C HIS A 9 11.81 17.15 -32.71
N ALA A 10 13.12 16.90 -32.83
CA ALA A 10 14.14 17.53 -31.99
C ALA A 10 14.29 19.01 -32.39
N ARG A 11 13.78 19.92 -31.54
CA ARG A 11 14.12 21.34 -31.60
C ARG A 11 15.52 21.54 -31.03
N SER A 12 16.44 22.03 -31.85
CA SER A 12 17.76 22.52 -31.45
C SER A 12 17.59 23.71 -30.50
N ARG A 13 17.90 23.51 -29.22
CA ARG A 13 17.96 24.57 -28.20
C ARG A 13 19.29 25.32 -28.34
N ASP A 14 19.18 26.64 -28.47
CA ASP A 14 20.29 27.59 -28.46
C ASP A 14 21.14 27.47 -27.19
N LYS A 15 22.46 27.49 -27.36
CA LYS A 15 23.48 27.38 -26.32
C LYS A 15 23.80 28.75 -25.70
N ASN A 16 22.82 29.39 -25.07
CA ASN A 16 23.08 30.44 -24.10
C ASN A 16 22.67 29.91 -22.73
N GLU A 17 23.55 29.10 -22.14
CA GLU A 17 23.45 28.73 -20.73
C GLU A 17 23.72 29.97 -19.90
N ASP A 18 22.65 30.49 -19.28
CA ASP A 18 22.71 31.34 -18.10
C ASP A 18 23.66 30.68 -17.11
N ARG A 19 24.90 31.20 -17.03
CA ARG A 19 25.78 30.86 -15.92
C ARG A 19 25.13 31.48 -14.71
N ASP A 20 24.46 30.64 -13.94
CA ASP A 20 23.87 30.97 -12.65
C ASP A 20 24.97 31.62 -11.79
N GLU A 21 25.02 32.97 -11.79
CA GLU A 21 26.03 33.77 -11.08
C GLU A 21 25.96 33.58 -9.55
N SER A 22 24.99 32.77 -9.09
CA SER A 22 24.74 32.45 -7.70
C SER A 22 25.89 31.69 -7.03
N VAL A 23 26.73 30.92 -7.74
CA VAL A 23 27.78 30.09 -7.11
C VAL A 23 29.21 30.57 -7.44
N LYS A 24 29.95 31.02 -6.42
CA LYS A 24 31.35 31.46 -6.55
C LYS A 24 32.29 30.53 -5.77
N PHE A 25 33.41 30.19 -6.38
CA PHE A 25 34.49 29.42 -5.76
C PHE A 25 35.67 30.34 -5.46
N VAL A 26 35.98 30.57 -4.18
CA VAL A 26 37.02 31.52 -3.76
C VAL A 26 38.10 30.78 -2.97
N GLN A 27 39.35 30.93 -3.39
CA GLN A 27 40.49 30.40 -2.66
C GLN A 27 40.89 31.38 -1.55
N LYS A 28 41.01 30.88 -0.31
CA LYS A 28 41.38 31.73 0.82
C LYS A 28 42.88 32.07 0.75
N LYS A 29 43.23 33.35 0.86
CA LYS A 29 44.63 33.77 0.99
C LYS A 29 45.21 33.21 2.28
N VAL A 30 46.37 32.55 2.18
CA VAL A 30 47.09 32.02 3.34
C VAL A 30 47.64 33.20 4.14
N THR A 31 47.30 33.26 5.41
CA THR A 31 47.79 34.22 6.41
C THR A 31 48.50 33.47 7.53
N SER A 32 49.29 34.16 8.36
CA SER A 32 50.00 33.55 9.50
C SER A 32 49.10 32.84 10.51
N LYS A 33 47.79 33.14 10.53
CA LYS A 33 46.78 32.53 11.42
C LYS A 33 46.05 31.34 10.80
N THR A 34 46.27 31.05 9.53
CA THR A 34 45.54 30.00 8.79
C THR A 34 46.48 28.89 8.37
N SER A 35 46.06 27.63 8.54
CA SER A 35 46.83 26.48 8.08
C SER A 35 47.08 26.52 6.57
N GLU A 36 48.28 26.13 6.14
CA GLU A 36 48.66 26.01 4.72
C GLU A 36 47.75 25.05 3.93
N LEU A 37 47.08 24.11 4.61
CA LEU A 37 46.11 23.18 4.02
C LEU A 37 45.03 23.88 3.18
N TRP A 38 44.67 25.11 3.52
CA TRP A 38 43.61 25.87 2.85
C TRP A 38 43.94 26.22 1.39
N GLN A 39 45.21 26.19 0.99
CA GLN A 39 45.60 26.43 -0.41
C GLN A 39 45.10 25.33 -1.37
N PHE A 40 44.74 24.14 -0.85
CA PHE A 40 44.27 23.02 -1.66
C PHE A 40 42.75 22.96 -1.82
N TYR A 41 42.02 23.94 -1.31
CA TYR A 41 40.56 23.97 -1.29
C TYR A 41 39.99 25.33 -1.73
N HIS A 42 38.84 25.31 -2.40
CA HIS A 42 38.01 26.49 -2.64
C HIS A 42 36.84 26.52 -1.65
N HIS A 43 36.60 27.69 -1.07
CA HIS A 43 35.35 27.95 -0.36
C HIS A 43 34.23 28.20 -1.36
N ILE A 44 33.04 27.71 -1.03
CA ILE A 44 31.85 27.86 -1.86
C ILE A 44 31.00 28.97 -1.29
N PHE A 45 30.68 29.94 -2.12
CA PHE A 45 29.75 31.02 -1.82
C PHE A 45 28.52 30.85 -2.67
N VAL A 46 27.34 30.88 -2.04
CA VAL A 46 26.06 30.88 -2.73
C VAL A 46 25.39 32.21 -2.43
N ASN A 47 25.13 33.02 -3.45
CA ASN A 47 24.63 34.39 -3.32
C ASN A 47 25.49 35.23 -2.36
N ASP A 48 26.81 35.16 -2.52
CA ASP A 48 27.80 35.84 -1.66
C ASP A 48 27.81 35.41 -0.18
N HIS A 49 27.06 34.37 0.20
CA HIS A 49 27.12 33.77 1.53
C HIS A 49 28.04 32.55 1.56
N GLN A 50 29.05 32.59 2.43
CA GLN A 50 29.99 31.49 2.63
C GLN A 50 29.25 30.26 3.17
N GLN A 51 29.37 29.15 2.46
CA GLN A 51 28.80 27.87 2.87
C GLN A 51 29.78 27.08 3.76
N GLN A 52 29.24 26.11 4.50
CA GLN A 52 30.05 25.16 5.29
C GLN A 52 30.76 24.11 4.42
N PHE A 53 30.68 24.23 3.10
CA PHE A 53 31.29 23.32 2.15
C PHE A 53 32.52 23.92 1.50
N VAL A 54 33.50 23.05 1.23
CA VAL A 54 34.70 23.39 0.49
C VAL A 54 34.94 22.36 -0.60
N SER A 55 35.44 22.79 -1.75
CA SER A 55 35.76 21.91 -2.88
C SER A 55 37.26 21.67 -2.96
N CYS A 56 37.68 20.40 -3.06
CA CYS A 56 39.09 20.07 -3.26
C CYS A 56 39.55 20.51 -4.66
N ASN A 57 40.69 21.21 -4.73
CA ASN A 57 41.21 21.75 -6.00
C ASN A 57 41.61 20.63 -6.97
N THR A 58 42.02 19.48 -6.43
CA THR A 58 42.47 18.31 -7.19
C THR A 58 41.31 17.45 -7.70
N CYS A 59 40.49 16.89 -6.80
CA CYS A 59 39.49 15.88 -7.17
C CYS A 59 38.06 16.44 -7.26
N LYS A 60 37.88 17.75 -7.01
CA LYS A 60 36.59 18.46 -7.01
C LYS A 60 35.54 17.89 -6.03
N THR A 61 35.96 17.03 -5.10
CA THR A 61 35.07 16.50 -4.07
C THR A 61 34.67 17.61 -3.10
N LEU A 62 33.38 17.67 -2.78
CA LEU A 62 32.81 18.57 -1.77
C LEU A 62 33.00 17.97 -0.38
N LEU A 63 33.50 18.78 0.55
CA LEU A 63 33.73 18.40 1.94
C LEU A 63 32.99 19.37 2.86
N LEU A 64 32.31 18.83 3.86
CA LEU A 64 31.70 19.62 4.92
C LEU A 64 32.77 19.96 5.97
N VAL A 65 32.89 21.25 6.29
CA VAL A 65 33.77 21.77 7.34
C VAL A 65 32.92 22.36 8.45
N THR A 66 32.82 21.62 9.55
CA THR A 66 32.19 22.13 10.77
C THR A 66 33.24 22.85 11.63
N PRO A 67 32.87 23.90 12.38
CA PRO A 67 33.77 24.56 13.33
C PRO A 67 34.36 23.59 14.36
N THR A 68 33.61 22.54 14.71
CA THR A 68 34.01 21.51 15.68
C THR A 68 35.02 20.50 15.14
N SER A 69 35.00 20.21 13.83
CA SER A 69 35.92 19.25 13.21
C SER A 69 37.29 19.85 12.89
N GLY A 70 37.37 21.19 12.80
CA GLY A 70 38.60 21.91 12.45
C GLY A 70 39.09 21.53 11.04
N THR A 71 40.39 21.29 10.89
CA THR A 71 41.03 20.94 9.61
C THR A 71 41.28 19.44 9.43
N ASN A 72 40.79 18.59 10.35
CA ASN A 72 41.08 17.14 10.33
C ASN A 72 40.49 16.45 9.10
N THR A 73 39.24 16.77 8.74
CA THR A 73 38.57 16.25 7.54
C THR A 73 39.34 16.63 6.27
N LEU A 74 39.83 17.86 6.21
CA LEU A 74 40.64 18.37 5.09
C LEU A 74 42.01 17.69 5.03
N LYS A 75 42.66 17.44 6.17
CA LYS A 75 43.95 16.76 6.22
C LYS A 75 43.83 15.29 5.79
N SER A 76 42.82 14.59 6.30
CA SER A 76 42.53 13.19 5.95
C SER A 76 42.20 13.03 4.46
N HIS A 77 41.36 13.95 3.93
CA HIS A 77 41.09 13.99 2.51
C HIS A 77 42.34 14.30 1.69
N HIS A 78 43.15 15.31 2.08
CA HIS A 78 44.34 15.69 1.32
C HIS A 78 45.30 14.51 1.14
N HIS A 79 45.58 13.77 2.22
CA HIS A 79 46.45 12.59 2.16
C HIS A 79 45.90 11.50 1.22
N SER A 80 44.61 11.17 1.34
CA SER A 80 43.97 10.17 0.46
C SER A 80 43.78 10.65 -0.97
N CYS A 81 43.63 11.94 -1.20
CA CYS A 81 43.45 12.57 -2.51
C CYS A 81 44.76 12.61 -3.29
N VAL A 82 45.87 12.96 -2.63
CA VAL A 82 47.22 12.92 -3.24
C VAL A 82 47.57 11.50 -3.65
N GLN A 83 47.32 10.51 -2.79
CA GLN A 83 47.56 9.09 -3.11
C GLN A 83 46.73 8.56 -4.28
N ARG A 84 45.62 9.22 -4.64
CA ARG A 84 44.80 8.84 -5.80
C ARG A 84 45.26 9.47 -7.11
N LYS A 85 46.12 10.50 -7.09
CA LYS A 85 46.64 11.11 -8.33
C LYS A 85 47.46 10.14 -9.17
N ASP A 86 48.16 9.19 -8.53
CA ASP A 86 49.00 8.21 -9.22
C ASP A 86 48.21 7.04 -9.84
N LYS A 87 46.93 6.90 -9.47
CA LYS A 87 46.01 5.93 -10.08
C LYS A 87 45.13 6.67 -11.08
N SER A 88 45.67 6.92 -12.26
CA SER A 88 44.99 7.32 -13.50
C SER A 88 43.54 7.82 -13.35
N ILE A 89 43.38 9.14 -13.48
CA ILE A 89 42.13 9.95 -13.45
C ILE A 89 41.12 9.56 -14.58
N GLY A 90 41.23 8.37 -15.18
CA GLY A 90 40.35 7.91 -16.26
C GLY A 90 39.35 6.82 -15.90
N ALA A 91 39.43 6.18 -14.73
CA ALA A 91 38.72 4.91 -14.55
C ALA A 91 37.39 4.97 -13.78
N HIS A 92 37.24 5.70 -12.66
CA HIS A 92 36.12 5.44 -11.73
C HIS A 92 35.55 6.71 -11.05
N GLN A 93 35.28 7.78 -11.79
CA GLN A 93 34.25 8.70 -11.31
C GLN A 93 32.90 8.08 -11.66
N GLN A 94 32.18 7.56 -10.65
CA GLN A 94 30.81 7.08 -10.83
C GLN A 94 30.02 8.21 -11.47
N THR A 95 29.58 7.98 -12.70
CA THR A 95 28.79 8.94 -13.45
C THR A 95 27.47 9.13 -12.72
N VAL A 96 26.81 10.29 -12.89
CA VAL A 96 25.46 10.50 -12.35
C VAL A 96 24.49 9.41 -12.86
N HIS A 97 24.78 8.83 -14.03
CA HIS A 97 24.08 7.67 -14.57
C HIS A 97 24.20 6.41 -13.68
N ASP A 98 25.29 6.24 -12.93
CA ASP A 98 25.49 5.13 -11.97
C ASP A 98 24.66 5.30 -10.69
N PHE A 99 24.17 6.51 -10.41
CA PHE A 99 23.24 6.80 -9.31
C PHE A 99 21.78 6.58 -9.73
N TYR A 100 21.43 6.88 -10.98
CA TYR A 100 20.08 6.70 -11.53
C TYR A 100 19.85 5.35 -12.21
N SER A 101 20.90 4.55 -12.40
CA SER A 101 20.74 3.14 -12.73
C SER A 101 20.13 2.44 -11.51
N SER A 102 18.81 2.46 -11.45
CA SER A 102 17.92 1.66 -10.58
C SER A 102 18.20 0.15 -10.63
N SER A 103 19.23 -0.27 -11.38
CA SER A 103 19.74 -1.63 -11.53
C SER A 103 20.95 -1.95 -10.66
N LYS A 104 21.18 -1.26 -9.53
CA LYS A 104 21.83 -1.93 -8.39
C LYS A 104 20.87 -2.95 -7.75
N GLN A 105 20.17 -3.73 -8.58
CA GLN A 105 19.77 -5.06 -8.21
C GLN A 105 21.06 -5.75 -7.83
N THR A 106 21.22 -6.07 -6.55
CA THR A 106 22.21 -7.03 -6.11
C THR A 106 22.02 -8.25 -6.98
N THR A 107 22.91 -8.42 -7.96
CA THR A 107 22.74 -9.43 -8.99
C THR A 107 22.94 -10.75 -8.28
N ILE A 108 21.84 -11.43 -7.98
CA ILE A 108 21.88 -12.71 -7.26
C ILE A 108 22.79 -13.64 -8.09
N PRO A 109 23.88 -14.17 -7.51
CA PRO A 109 24.80 -15.02 -8.26
C PRO A 109 24.05 -16.15 -8.95
N LYS A 110 24.32 -16.38 -10.24
CA LYS A 110 23.60 -17.39 -11.05
C LYS A 110 23.57 -18.77 -10.39
N GLN A 111 24.69 -19.16 -9.76
CA GLN A 111 24.80 -20.42 -9.02
C GLN A 111 23.89 -20.48 -7.78
N LEU A 112 23.72 -19.37 -7.07
CA LEU A 112 22.79 -19.32 -5.93
C LEU A 112 21.35 -19.45 -6.42
N LYS A 113 21.00 -18.73 -7.48
CA LYS A 113 19.66 -18.83 -8.10
C LYS A 113 19.35 -20.26 -8.52
N LEU A 114 20.30 -20.93 -9.19
CA LEU A 114 20.15 -22.33 -9.60
C LEU A 114 19.91 -23.26 -8.41
N ARG A 115 20.67 -23.12 -7.32
CA ARG A 115 20.49 -23.92 -6.10
C ARG A 115 19.11 -23.71 -5.46
N VAL A 116 18.63 -22.47 -5.39
CA VAL A 116 17.28 -22.17 -4.89
C VAL A 116 16.21 -22.79 -5.79
N THR A 117 16.35 -22.68 -7.12
CA THR A 117 15.43 -23.31 -8.07
C THR A 117 15.37 -24.83 -7.89
N GLN A 118 16.52 -25.48 -7.72
CA GLN A 118 16.58 -26.92 -7.47
C GLN A 118 15.88 -27.29 -6.15
N ALA A 119 16.17 -26.58 -5.06
CA ALA A 119 15.53 -26.83 -3.76
C ALA A 119 14.00 -26.65 -3.82
N CYS A 120 13.50 -25.63 -4.52
CA CYS A 120 12.07 -25.44 -4.75
C CYS A 120 11.45 -26.58 -5.57
N THR A 121 12.18 -27.11 -6.56
CA THR A 121 11.74 -28.24 -7.39
C THR A 121 11.64 -29.51 -6.56
N GLU A 122 12.67 -29.80 -5.76
CA GLU A 122 12.70 -30.94 -4.83
C GLU A 122 11.60 -30.85 -3.78
N PHE A 123 11.33 -29.65 -3.24
CA PHE A 123 10.23 -29.39 -2.32
C PHE A 123 8.87 -29.73 -2.97
N CYS A 124 8.59 -29.23 -4.18
CA CYS A 124 7.35 -29.55 -4.88
C CYS A 124 7.20 -31.04 -5.18
N ALA A 125 8.28 -31.70 -5.61
CA ALA A 125 8.27 -33.13 -5.94
C ALA A 125 8.10 -34.02 -4.70
N THR A 126 8.83 -33.74 -3.62
CA THR A 126 8.82 -34.56 -2.40
C THR A 126 7.52 -34.41 -1.63
N ASP A 127 7.03 -33.18 -1.48
CA ASP A 127 5.84 -32.88 -0.68
C ASP A 127 4.55 -32.87 -1.52
N SER A 128 4.64 -33.23 -2.81
CA SER A 128 3.52 -33.22 -3.77
C SER A 128 2.76 -31.89 -3.78
N ARG A 129 3.49 -30.77 -3.79
CA ARG A 129 2.92 -29.41 -3.76
C ARG A 129 2.81 -28.82 -5.15
N ALA A 130 1.74 -28.07 -5.38
CA ALA A 130 1.54 -27.35 -6.63
C ALA A 130 2.61 -26.26 -6.82
N PHE A 131 3.05 -26.06 -8.07
CA PHE A 131 4.14 -25.13 -8.41
C PHE A 131 3.81 -23.66 -8.08
N ASN A 132 2.53 -23.28 -8.15
CA ASN A 132 2.04 -21.95 -7.81
C ASN A 132 2.20 -21.60 -6.31
N LEU A 133 2.46 -22.58 -5.44
CA LEU A 133 2.71 -22.33 -4.02
C LEU A 133 3.95 -21.44 -3.81
N ILE A 134 5.00 -21.62 -4.62
CA ILE A 134 6.26 -20.85 -4.52
C ILE A 134 6.02 -19.36 -4.84
N THR A 135 5.04 -19.06 -5.69
CA THR A 135 4.66 -17.68 -6.03
C THR A 135 3.69 -17.07 -5.04
N SER A 136 3.12 -17.84 -4.11
CA SER A 136 2.13 -17.32 -3.16
C SER A 136 2.75 -16.34 -2.15
N ASP A 137 2.01 -15.29 -1.81
CA ASP A 137 2.47 -14.26 -0.87
C ASP A 137 2.79 -14.84 0.50
N GLY A 138 2.01 -15.83 0.96
CA GLY A 138 2.24 -16.51 2.23
C GLY A 138 3.58 -17.24 2.28
N PHE A 139 3.96 -17.94 1.20
CA PHE A 139 5.25 -18.61 1.11
C PHE A 139 6.41 -17.61 1.01
N GLN A 140 6.27 -16.55 0.20
CA GLN A 140 7.29 -15.51 0.09
C GLN A 140 7.53 -14.80 1.42
N ASN A 141 6.47 -14.49 2.17
CA ASN A 141 6.57 -13.89 3.49
C ASN A 141 7.29 -14.81 4.48
N LEU A 142 6.96 -16.11 4.50
CA LEU A 142 7.67 -17.10 5.31
C LEU A 142 9.15 -17.16 4.96
N ALA A 143 9.49 -17.19 3.66
CA ALA A 143 10.88 -17.23 3.20
C ALA A 143 11.66 -15.99 3.66
N ASN A 144 11.08 -14.79 3.57
CA ASN A 144 11.71 -13.55 4.05
C ASN A 144 12.00 -13.61 5.56
N VAL A 145 11.04 -14.06 6.37
CA VAL A 145 11.23 -14.22 7.82
C VAL A 145 12.37 -15.21 8.13
N LEU A 146 12.45 -16.31 7.39
CA LEU A 146 13.53 -17.29 7.54
C LEU A 146 14.91 -16.69 7.17
N PHE A 147 14.98 -15.91 6.10
CA PHE A 147 16.22 -15.22 5.70
C PHE A 147 16.65 -14.18 6.74
N ASP A 148 15.72 -13.38 7.26
CA ASP A 148 16.01 -12.38 8.29
C ASP A 148 16.45 -13.03 9.60
N ALA A 149 15.80 -14.15 9.99
CA ALA A 149 16.22 -14.94 11.13
C ALA A 149 17.65 -15.47 10.94
N GLY A 150 17.96 -16.04 9.77
CA GLY A 150 19.31 -16.51 9.44
C GLY A 150 20.35 -15.39 9.46
N ARG A 151 20.01 -14.20 8.96
CA ARG A 151 20.88 -13.02 8.99
C ARG A 151 21.14 -12.52 10.42
N SER A 152 20.14 -12.61 11.30
CA SER A 152 20.23 -12.16 12.68
C SER A 152 21.16 -13.04 13.54
N MET A 153 21.28 -14.32 13.21
CA MET A 153 22.00 -15.32 14.01
C MET A 153 23.36 -15.70 13.42
N TYR A 154 24.16 -14.70 12.99
CA TYR A 154 25.42 -14.83 12.24
C TYR A 154 26.51 -15.78 12.82
N LYS A 155 26.38 -16.27 14.06
CA LYS A 155 27.45 -16.98 14.79
C LYS A 155 27.28 -18.49 14.95
N SER A 156 26.09 -19.06 14.71
CA SER A 156 25.86 -20.49 14.91
C SER A 156 25.10 -21.10 13.74
N SER A 157 25.48 -22.33 13.37
CA SER A 157 24.71 -23.14 12.45
C SER A 157 23.34 -23.41 13.07
N ILE A 158 22.29 -22.74 12.58
CA ILE A 158 20.92 -23.00 13.01
C ILE A 158 20.44 -24.30 12.38
N GLN A 159 19.95 -25.22 13.18
CA GLN A 159 19.20 -26.36 12.67
C GLN A 159 17.77 -25.91 12.35
N ILE A 160 17.35 -26.08 11.09
CA ILE A 160 16.00 -25.66 10.63
C ILE A 160 14.89 -26.36 11.43
N LYS A 161 15.15 -27.60 11.90
CA LYS A 161 14.20 -28.38 12.71
C LYS A 161 13.85 -27.70 14.04
N ASP A 162 14.79 -26.94 14.61
CA ASP A 162 14.57 -26.23 15.87
C ASP A 162 13.91 -24.87 15.65
N LEU A 163 14.02 -24.32 14.43
CA LEU A 163 13.42 -23.04 14.06
C LEU A 163 11.95 -23.17 13.66
N LEU A 164 11.59 -24.25 12.96
CA LEU A 164 10.22 -24.44 12.46
C LEU A 164 9.30 -24.98 13.58
N PRO A 165 8.10 -24.40 13.75
CA PRO A 165 7.16 -24.89 14.75
C PRO A 165 6.58 -26.25 14.37
N HIS A 166 6.29 -27.08 15.37
CA HIS A 166 5.56 -28.33 15.17
C HIS A 166 4.18 -28.07 14.52
N PRO A 167 3.66 -28.96 13.64
CA PRO A 167 2.37 -28.78 12.97
C PRO A 167 1.20 -28.47 13.93
N THR A 168 1.16 -29.11 15.09
CA THR A 168 0.15 -28.85 16.14
C THR A 168 0.19 -27.40 16.64
N THR A 169 1.39 -26.82 16.79
CA THR A 169 1.57 -25.43 17.22
C THR A 169 1.06 -24.48 16.14
N THR A 170 1.39 -24.75 14.88
CA THR A 170 0.85 -23.98 13.74
C THR A 170 -0.66 -24.05 13.69
N SER A 171 -1.25 -25.25 13.81
CA SER A 171 -2.71 -25.45 13.80
C SER A 171 -3.42 -24.63 14.88
N ARG A 172 -2.91 -24.65 16.12
CA ARG A 172 -3.49 -23.84 17.23
C ARG A 172 -3.39 -22.34 16.96
N ASN A 173 -2.29 -21.88 16.38
CA ASN A 173 -2.10 -20.47 16.06
C ASN A 173 -2.96 -20.00 14.88
N VAL A 174 -3.21 -20.87 13.89
CA VAL A 174 -4.10 -20.55 12.76
C VAL A 174 -5.51 -20.24 13.25
N SER A 175 -6.05 -21.04 14.17
CA SER A 175 -7.37 -20.76 14.74
C SER A 175 -7.41 -19.40 15.45
N ARG A 176 -6.36 -19.04 16.19
CA ARG A 176 -6.28 -17.75 16.87
C ARG A 176 -6.22 -16.58 15.88
N LEU A 177 -5.34 -16.67 14.88
CA LEU A 177 -5.22 -15.65 13.84
C LEU A 177 -6.51 -15.49 13.04
N TYR A 178 -7.19 -16.59 12.74
CA TYR A 178 -8.45 -16.56 12.01
C TYR A 178 -9.52 -15.76 12.77
N GLU A 179 -9.66 -15.94 14.08
CA GLU A 179 -10.63 -15.16 14.87
C GLU A 179 -10.27 -13.66 14.91
N GLU A 180 -8.98 -13.32 14.97
CA GLU A 180 -8.51 -11.93 14.88
C GLU A 180 -8.83 -11.32 13.50
N TYR A 181 -8.57 -12.03 12.41
CA TYR A 181 -8.89 -11.59 11.05
C TYR A 181 -10.39 -11.50 10.81
N LYS A 182 -11.18 -12.42 11.35
CA LYS A 182 -12.64 -12.41 11.24
C LYS A 182 -13.22 -11.16 11.89
N LEU A 183 -12.73 -10.78 13.07
CA LEU A 183 -13.13 -9.52 13.71
C LEU A 183 -12.76 -8.31 12.84
N HIS A 184 -11.55 -8.29 12.28
CA HIS A 184 -11.12 -7.22 11.39
C HIS A 184 -12.02 -7.09 10.14
N LEU A 185 -12.34 -8.21 9.49
CA LEU A 185 -13.24 -8.25 8.33
C LEU A 185 -14.64 -7.74 8.69
N VAL A 186 -15.20 -8.18 9.82
CA VAL A 186 -16.50 -7.70 10.29
C VAL A 186 -16.46 -6.19 10.57
N VAL A 187 -15.41 -5.68 11.22
CA VAL A 187 -15.26 -4.24 11.50
C VAL A 187 -15.13 -3.43 10.20
N CYS A 188 -14.33 -3.90 9.24
CA CYS A 188 -14.21 -3.28 7.92
C CYS A 188 -15.55 -3.26 7.19
N HIS A 189 -16.29 -4.37 7.22
CA HIS A 189 -17.62 -4.47 6.61
C HIS A 189 -18.61 -3.51 7.27
N VAL A 190 -18.73 -3.50 8.60
CA VAL A 190 -19.60 -2.56 9.34
C VAL A 190 -19.25 -1.10 9.04
N ARG A 191 -17.96 -0.75 8.99
CA ARG A 191 -17.52 0.62 8.64
C ARG A 191 -17.92 0.97 7.20
N ARG A 192 -17.76 0.05 6.26
CA ARG A 192 -18.15 0.24 4.86
C ARG A 192 -19.67 0.39 4.72
N SER A 193 -20.46 -0.43 5.42
CA SER A 193 -21.93 -0.31 5.46
C SER A 193 -22.36 1.04 6.03
N ASN A 194 -21.74 1.50 7.12
CA ASN A 194 -22.03 2.82 7.69
C ASN A 194 -21.66 3.97 6.74
N GLN A 195 -20.55 3.84 6.00
CA GLN A 195 -20.19 4.80 4.95
C GLN A 195 -21.21 4.79 3.81
N GLN A 196 -21.64 3.61 3.35
CA GLN A 196 -22.69 3.47 2.33
C GLN A 196 -24.01 4.06 2.81
N GLU A 197 -24.37 3.92 4.09
CA GLU A 197 -25.55 4.56 4.68
C GLU A 197 -25.43 6.09 4.70
N SER A 198 -24.25 6.62 5.01
CA SER A 198 -24.00 8.07 4.93
C SER A 198 -24.09 8.58 3.48
N LEU A 199 -23.62 7.79 2.52
CA LEU A 199 -23.68 8.11 1.10
C LEU A 199 -25.11 7.97 0.56
N SER A 200 -25.89 6.99 1.01
CA SER A 200 -27.29 6.83 0.63
C SER A 200 -28.14 7.97 1.20
N LYS A 201 -27.93 8.38 2.45
CA LYS A 201 -28.55 9.58 3.04
C LYS A 201 -28.21 10.86 2.27
N LYS A 202 -26.95 11.03 1.86
CA LYS A 202 -26.55 12.13 0.97
C LYS A 202 -27.17 12.02 -0.42
N ARG A 203 -27.33 10.81 -0.97
CA ARG A 203 -27.89 10.55 -2.31
C ARG A 203 -29.41 10.61 -2.39
N VAL A 204 -30.15 10.34 -1.29
CA VAL A 204 -31.60 10.61 -1.21
C VAL A 204 -31.87 12.11 -1.41
N SER A 205 -30.90 12.97 -1.09
CA SER A 205 -30.94 14.41 -1.45
C SER A 205 -30.67 14.69 -2.93
N TYR A 206 -30.22 13.72 -3.74
CA TYR A 206 -29.86 13.86 -5.16
C TYR A 206 -30.73 13.01 -6.11
N SER A 207 -31.49 12.03 -5.62
CA SER A 207 -32.20 11.05 -6.45
C SER A 207 -33.67 11.38 -6.71
N GLU A 208 -33.96 12.61 -7.13
CA GLU A 208 -35.27 12.93 -7.73
C GLU A 208 -35.46 12.32 -9.14
N THR A 209 -34.52 11.51 -9.65
CA THR A 209 -34.68 10.76 -10.91
C THR A 209 -34.77 9.25 -10.67
N ARG A 210 -36.01 8.74 -10.81
CA ARG A 210 -36.51 7.40 -10.48
C ARG A 210 -35.72 6.22 -11.09
N PHE A 211 -35.00 6.42 -12.19
CA PHE A 211 -34.37 5.35 -12.96
C PHE A 211 -32.97 4.93 -12.44
N ASN A 212 -32.22 5.85 -11.82
CA ASN A 212 -30.88 5.55 -11.32
C ASN A 212 -30.90 4.78 -9.98
N GLY A 213 -31.99 4.87 -9.22
CA GLY A 213 -32.13 4.18 -7.94
C GLY A 213 -32.13 2.64 -8.07
N GLY A 214 -32.79 2.12 -9.11
CA GLY A 214 -32.91 0.67 -9.33
C GLY A 214 -31.58 0.00 -9.68
N LEU A 215 -30.83 0.56 -10.62
CA LEU A 215 -29.53 0.02 -11.04
C LEU A 215 -28.51 0.06 -9.90
N ILE A 216 -28.52 1.12 -9.09
CA ILE A 216 -27.62 1.25 -7.94
C ILE A 216 -27.99 0.27 -6.82
N MET A 217 -29.28 0.00 -6.59
CA MET A 217 -29.67 -1.04 -5.62
C MET A 217 -29.28 -2.44 -6.10
N MET A 218 -29.38 -2.72 -7.39
CA MET A 218 -28.90 -3.97 -7.98
C MET A 218 -27.39 -4.14 -7.84
N ASP A 219 -26.61 -3.08 -8.10
CA ASP A 219 -25.15 -3.09 -7.98
C ASP A 219 -24.71 -3.40 -6.53
N ASN A 220 -25.31 -2.72 -5.55
CA ASN A 220 -25.05 -2.99 -4.13
C ASN A 220 -25.49 -4.40 -3.71
N PHE A 221 -26.59 -4.92 -4.28
CA PHE A 221 -27.05 -6.28 -3.99
C PHE A 221 -26.08 -7.33 -4.55
N LEU A 222 -25.58 -7.14 -5.77
CA LEU A 222 -24.63 -8.06 -6.39
C LEU A 222 -23.29 -8.05 -5.64
N ASP A 223 -22.79 -6.88 -5.25
CA ASP A 223 -21.60 -6.76 -4.41
C ASP A 223 -21.76 -7.55 -3.09
N LEU A 224 -22.88 -7.36 -2.40
CA LEU A 224 -23.19 -8.09 -1.16
C LEU A 224 -23.29 -9.60 -1.40
N PHE A 225 -23.90 -10.02 -2.51
CA PHE A 225 -24.07 -11.42 -2.87
C PHE A 225 -22.72 -12.11 -3.16
N PHE A 226 -21.82 -11.46 -3.90
CA PHE A 226 -20.49 -12.02 -4.17
C PHE A 226 -19.61 -12.09 -2.92
N GLU A 227 -19.73 -11.11 -2.02
CA GLU A 227 -19.01 -11.09 -0.75
C GLU A 227 -19.51 -12.20 0.19
N LEU A 228 -20.84 -12.37 0.29
CA LEU A 228 -21.45 -13.48 1.05
C LEU A 228 -21.09 -14.85 0.48
N ARG A 229 -21.12 -15.00 -0.84
CA ARG A 229 -20.70 -16.25 -1.51
C ARG A 229 -19.24 -16.58 -1.21
N SER A 230 -18.36 -15.58 -1.26
CA SER A 230 -16.93 -15.75 -0.95
C SER A 230 -16.70 -16.13 0.52
N ALA A 231 -17.51 -15.60 1.43
CA ALA A 231 -17.49 -15.98 2.85
C ALA A 231 -18.05 -17.40 3.08
N LEU A 232 -19.10 -17.80 2.35
CA LEU A 232 -19.79 -19.09 2.50
C LEU A 232 -19.03 -20.27 1.90
N ILE A 233 -18.25 -20.06 0.83
CA ILE A 233 -17.39 -21.10 0.22
C ILE A 233 -16.31 -21.58 1.19
N ASN A 234 -15.95 -20.78 2.21
CA ASN A 234 -15.13 -21.25 3.33
C ASN A 234 -16.00 -22.10 4.27
N SER A 235 -15.92 -23.42 4.13
CA SER A 235 -16.78 -24.46 4.74
C SER A 235 -16.94 -24.42 6.27
N SER A 236 -16.20 -23.58 6.99
CA SER A 236 -16.36 -23.37 8.43
C SER A 236 -17.53 -22.42 8.79
N PHE A 237 -18.02 -21.64 7.82
CA PHE A 237 -19.06 -20.63 8.06
C PHE A 237 -20.45 -21.25 8.33
N MET A 238 -20.77 -22.39 7.71
CA MET A 238 -22.06 -23.07 7.90
C MET A 238 -22.33 -23.51 9.34
N LYS A 239 -21.29 -23.69 10.17
CA LYS A 239 -21.45 -24.00 11.60
C LYS A 239 -21.94 -22.82 12.44
N ASN A 240 -21.90 -21.59 11.91
CA ASN A 240 -22.37 -20.37 12.57
C ASN A 240 -23.65 -19.78 11.94
N TYR A 241 -24.36 -20.57 11.13
CA TYR A 241 -25.58 -20.14 10.43
C TYR A 241 -26.65 -19.59 11.39
N ASP A 242 -26.81 -20.19 12.58
CA ASP A 242 -27.76 -19.73 13.59
C ASP A 242 -27.39 -18.35 14.17
N THR A 243 -26.10 -18.08 14.35
CA THR A 243 -25.62 -16.77 14.81
C THR A 243 -25.87 -15.69 13.77
N LEU A 244 -25.69 -16.02 12.48
CA LEU A 244 -26.01 -15.12 11.38
C LEU A 244 -27.53 -14.87 11.29
N LYS A 245 -28.34 -15.93 11.42
CA LYS A 245 -29.81 -15.85 11.41
C LYS A 245 -30.33 -14.98 12.55
N GLN A 246 -29.71 -15.06 13.73
CA GLN A 246 -30.02 -14.17 14.87
C GLN A 246 -29.63 -12.72 14.59
N LEU A 247 -28.45 -12.47 14.00
CA LEU A 247 -28.01 -11.11 13.65
C LEU A 247 -28.92 -10.47 12.59
N ILE A 248 -29.31 -11.22 11.56
CA ILE A 248 -30.25 -10.77 10.52
C ILE A 248 -31.61 -10.45 11.14
N ASN A 249 -32.15 -11.34 11.99
CA ASN A 249 -33.44 -11.10 12.67
C ASN A 249 -33.41 -9.88 13.60
N ASN A 250 -32.30 -9.67 14.30
CA ASN A 250 -32.11 -8.50 15.18
C ASN A 250 -32.01 -7.20 14.37
N TYR A 251 -31.40 -7.24 13.19
CA TYR A 251 -31.33 -6.10 12.28
C TYR A 251 -32.72 -5.76 11.70
N SER A 252 -33.48 -6.76 11.26
CA SER A 252 -34.86 -6.60 10.78
C SER A 252 -35.80 -6.00 11.83
N ARG A 253 -35.72 -6.44 13.10
CA ARG A 253 -36.52 -5.88 14.21
C ARG A 253 -36.21 -4.43 14.54
N LYS A 254 -34.94 -4.01 14.44
CA LYS A 254 -34.55 -2.60 14.68
C LYS A 254 -35.13 -1.65 13.63
N ARG A 255 -35.35 -2.14 12.40
CA ARG A 255 -35.98 -1.37 11.32
C ARG A 255 -37.49 -1.22 11.49
N THR A 256 -38.15 -2.21 12.08
CA THR A 256 -39.60 -2.14 12.38
C THR A 256 -39.89 -1.20 13.55
N LEU A 257 -39.04 -1.19 14.57
CA LEU A 257 -39.20 -0.33 15.75
C LEU A 257 -38.99 1.17 15.48
N SER A 258 -38.25 1.56 14.44
CA SER A 258 -38.14 2.98 14.07
C SER A 258 -39.37 3.54 13.37
N ILE A 259 -40.31 2.68 12.94
CA ILE A 259 -41.54 3.06 12.23
C ILE A 259 -42.71 3.20 13.21
N SER A 260 -42.70 2.51 14.34
CA SER A 260 -43.83 2.47 15.29
C SER A 260 -43.87 3.62 16.32
N SER A 261 -42.91 4.55 16.32
CA SER A 261 -42.77 5.59 17.36
C SER A 261 -43.53 6.90 17.09
N THR A 262 -44.33 6.98 16.03
CA THR A 262 -45.05 8.22 15.63
C THR A 262 -46.53 7.95 15.44
N THR A 263 -47.25 7.71 16.54
CA THR A 263 -48.72 7.89 16.57
C THR A 263 -49.22 7.97 18.01
N THR A 264 -49.34 9.18 18.55
CA THR A 264 -50.32 9.52 19.62
C THR A 264 -50.66 11.01 19.57
N ALA A 265 -51.95 11.31 19.77
CA ALA A 265 -52.63 12.60 19.96
C ALA A 265 -52.90 13.44 18.69
N SER A 266 -54.04 14.09 18.50
CA SER A 266 -55.35 14.15 19.17
C SER A 266 -56.31 14.90 18.24
N SER A 267 -57.60 14.77 18.53
CA SER A 267 -58.75 15.38 17.87
C SER A 267 -58.87 16.91 18.03
N GLU A 268 -59.58 17.49 17.04
CA GLU A 268 -60.44 18.69 17.03
C GLU A 268 -59.87 20.12 16.87
N GLU A 269 -60.23 20.69 15.70
CA GLU A 269 -60.72 22.04 15.36
C GLU A 269 -60.07 23.31 15.96
N SER A 270 -59.38 24.08 15.10
CA SER A 270 -59.79 25.46 14.76
C SER A 270 -58.89 26.10 13.70
N ALA A 271 -59.54 26.83 12.80
CA ALA A 271 -58.97 27.49 11.63
C ALA A 271 -58.04 28.67 11.98
N CYS A 272 -56.92 28.81 11.25
CA CYS A 272 -56.52 30.08 10.60
C CYS A 272 -55.28 29.91 9.69
N THR A 273 -55.48 30.26 8.41
CA THR A 273 -54.57 30.86 7.40
C THR A 273 -53.10 30.43 7.19
N LEU A 274 -52.82 30.17 5.90
CA LEU A 274 -51.61 30.47 5.11
C LEU A 274 -50.30 29.74 5.46
N ALA A 275 -49.96 28.70 4.67
CA ALA A 275 -49.02 28.81 3.53
C ALA A 275 -48.43 27.44 3.12
N LYS A 276 -48.40 27.23 1.80
CA LYS A 276 -47.59 26.26 1.02
C LYS A 276 -47.88 24.76 1.17
N GLN A 277 -47.73 24.12 0.00
CA GLN A 277 -47.14 22.79 -0.24
C GLN A 277 -48.13 21.81 -0.89
N GLN A 278 -48.10 21.76 -2.23
CA GLN A 278 -48.68 20.69 -3.02
C GLN A 278 -47.99 19.37 -2.62
N ARG A 279 -48.70 18.57 -1.84
CA ARG A 279 -48.44 17.13 -1.66
C ARG A 279 -48.99 16.41 -2.88
N PHE A 280 -48.11 15.66 -3.54
CA PHE A 280 -48.51 14.52 -4.37
C PHE A 280 -48.80 13.36 -3.43
N ASP A 281 -49.96 12.74 -3.59
CA ASP A 281 -50.38 11.56 -2.85
C ASP A 281 -49.50 10.35 -3.25
N ILE A 282 -48.89 9.72 -2.25
CA ILE A 282 -48.22 8.41 -2.35
C ILE A 282 -48.97 7.47 -1.41
N GLU A 283 -50.19 7.09 -1.79
CA GLU A 283 -50.93 5.99 -1.15
C GLU A 283 -51.15 4.79 -2.11
N GLU A 284 -50.60 4.82 -3.32
CA GLU A 284 -50.86 3.81 -4.36
C GLU A 284 -49.61 3.02 -4.79
N CYS A 285 -48.66 2.77 -3.89
CA CYS A 285 -47.46 1.94 -4.20
C CYS A 285 -47.11 0.89 -3.13
N LEU A 286 -47.99 0.62 -2.16
CA LEU A 286 -47.70 -0.30 -1.05
C LEU A 286 -48.54 -1.58 -1.01
N ASN A 287 -49.23 -1.94 -2.10
CA ASN A 287 -50.00 -3.19 -2.18
C ASN A 287 -49.36 -4.31 -3.04
N ASP A 288 -48.16 -4.13 -3.60
CA ASP A 288 -47.61 -5.06 -4.61
C ASP A 288 -46.32 -5.83 -4.24
N PHE A 289 -46.02 -6.00 -2.95
CA PHE A 289 -44.87 -6.84 -2.55
C PHE A 289 -45.20 -7.87 -1.46
N ASP A 290 -46.17 -8.73 -1.74
CA ASP A 290 -46.20 -10.09 -1.19
C ASP A 290 -45.50 -11.02 -2.19
N ASN A 291 -44.20 -11.24 -2.00
CA ASN A 291 -43.46 -12.31 -2.68
C ASN A 291 -42.45 -12.94 -1.71
N ALA A 292 -42.99 -13.64 -0.72
CA ALA A 292 -42.23 -14.55 0.13
C ALA A 292 -41.83 -15.86 -0.59
N GLU A 293 -42.34 -16.12 -1.81
CA GLU A 293 -42.07 -17.37 -2.55
C GLU A 293 -40.72 -17.38 -3.29
N VAL A 294 -40.18 -16.22 -3.68
CA VAL A 294 -38.88 -16.15 -4.39
C VAL A 294 -37.71 -16.55 -3.48
N PHE A 295 -37.87 -16.41 -2.16
CA PHE A 295 -36.81 -16.74 -1.20
C PHE A 295 -36.75 -18.23 -0.84
N PHE A 296 -37.86 -18.97 -0.94
CA PHE A 296 -37.88 -20.41 -0.68
C PHE A 296 -37.38 -21.23 -1.88
N GLY A 297 -37.64 -20.79 -3.12
CA GLY A 297 -37.13 -21.48 -4.32
C GLY A 297 -35.59 -21.46 -4.47
N LEU A 298 -34.91 -20.49 -3.83
CA LEU A 298 -33.44 -20.36 -3.89
C LEU A 298 -32.71 -21.28 -2.90
N VAL A 299 -33.40 -21.76 -1.87
CA VAL A 299 -32.86 -22.76 -0.92
C VAL A 299 -32.88 -24.16 -1.55
N ASP A 300 -33.88 -24.46 -2.39
CA ASP A 300 -33.99 -25.73 -3.11
C ASP A 300 -33.01 -25.87 -4.30
N LEU A 301 -32.52 -24.75 -4.85
CA LEU A 301 -31.47 -24.74 -5.88
C LEU A 301 -30.07 -25.02 -5.33
N LEU A 302 -29.85 -24.86 -4.02
CA LEU A 302 -28.56 -25.06 -3.35
C LEU A 302 -28.42 -26.45 -2.71
N SER A 303 -29.48 -27.26 -2.70
CA SER A 303 -29.50 -28.64 -2.19
C SER A 303 -29.23 -29.72 -3.26
N PHE A 304 -29.03 -29.35 -4.53
CA PHE A 304 -28.52 -30.25 -5.56
C PHE A 304 -27.00 -30.44 -5.41
N SER A 305 -26.59 -31.48 -4.69
CA SER A 305 -25.24 -32.05 -4.82
C SER A 305 -25.14 -32.83 -6.13
N PRO A 306 -24.10 -32.60 -6.97
CA PRO A 306 -23.74 -33.56 -7.99
C PRO A 306 -23.03 -34.75 -7.31
N MET A 307 -23.43 -35.97 -7.68
CA MET A 307 -22.62 -37.18 -7.47
C MET A 307 -21.29 -37.09 -8.20
#